data_AF-A0A3N5CY43-F1
#
_entry.id   AF-A0A3N5CY43-F1
#
_cell.length_a   1.000
_cell.length_b   1.000
_cell.length_c   1.000
_cell.angle_alpha   90.00
_cell.angle_beta   90.00
_cell.angle_gamma   90.00
#
_symmetry.space_group_name_H-M   'P 1'
#
loop_
_entity.id
_entity.type
_entity.pdbx_description
1 polymer ?
#
loop_
_entity_poly.entity_id
_entity_poly.type
_entity_poly.pdbx_seq_one_letter_code
_entity_poly.pdbx_strand_id
1 'polypeptide(L)'
;MAECPKCQGRMEEGAPYVDMWGWRMLVRWVDGRPRKSSWSGLSFDGRERSDISSLRCDTCGFIELYAGNGAGADYGTMHLRAENERLKLEMARVMDRVKTLERIATDPAERTAREIEDLRDKDR
;
A
#
# COMPACT_ATOMS: atom_id res chain seq x y z
N MET A 1 -1.13 9.41 8.72
CA MET A 1 0.21 9.06 9.23
C MET A 1 0.44 7.58 9.01
N ALA A 2 1.55 7.18 8.39
CA ALA A 2 1.87 5.75 8.21
C ALA A 2 2.22 5.09 9.56
N GLU A 3 1.78 3.85 9.74
CA GLU A 3 2.06 3.02 10.93
C GLU A 3 3.17 2.02 10.63
N CYS A 4 4.10 1.83 11.55
CA CYS A 4 5.20 0.91 11.37
C CYS A 4 4.71 -0.55 11.30
N PRO A 5 5.01 -1.33 10.23
CA PRO A 5 4.55 -2.71 10.11
C PRO A 5 5.22 -3.68 11.11
N LYS A 6 6.24 -3.22 11.86
CA LYS A 6 6.99 -4.03 12.82
C LYS A 6 6.54 -3.82 14.27
N CYS A 7 6.15 -2.60 14.64
CA CYS A 7 5.81 -2.25 16.02
C CYS A 7 4.59 -1.35 16.18
N GLN A 8 3.92 -0.98 15.09
CA GLN A 8 2.77 -0.06 15.05
C GLN A 8 3.08 1.37 15.55
N GLY A 9 4.36 1.70 15.76
CA GLY A 9 4.80 3.06 16.07
C GLY A 9 4.65 4.04 14.89
N ARG A 10 4.83 5.33 15.16
CA ARG A 10 4.72 6.40 14.17
C ARG A 10 5.89 6.37 13.20
N MET A 11 5.58 6.60 11.92
CA MET A 11 6.57 6.71 10.86
C MET A 11 6.76 8.17 10.46
N GLU A 12 8.01 8.61 10.38
CA GLU A 12 8.42 9.96 10.00
C GLU A 12 9.19 9.96 8.69
N GLU A 13 9.06 11.04 7.93
CA GLU A 13 9.76 11.22 6.67
C GLU A 13 11.26 11.43 6.87
N GLY A 14 12.05 10.86 5.95
CA GLY A 14 13.48 11.08 5.89
C GLY A 14 14.03 10.68 4.52
N ALA A 15 15.34 10.85 4.34
CA ALA A 15 16.02 10.37 3.15
C ALA A 15 17.41 9.82 3.50
N PRO A 16 17.77 8.62 3.02
CA PRO A 16 19.14 8.15 3.11
C PRO A 16 20.04 8.98 2.19
N TYR A 17 21.21 9.33 2.69
CA TYR A 17 22.25 9.98 1.90
C TYR A 17 23.59 9.27 2.12
N VAL A 18 24.48 9.45 1.15
CA VAL A 18 25.89 9.08 1.27
C VAL A 18 26.72 10.35 1.38
N ASP A 19 27.69 10.33 2.29
CA ASP A 19 28.77 11.32 2.31
C ASP A 19 29.98 10.69 1.59
N MET A 20 30.43 11.33 0.52
CA MET A 20 31.66 10.97 -0.16
C MET A 20 32.56 12.18 -0.22
N TRP A 21 33.56 12.20 0.67
CA TRP A 21 34.57 13.26 0.73
C TRP A 21 33.96 14.66 0.90
N GLY A 22 32.97 14.79 1.80
CA GLY A 22 32.29 16.05 2.08
C GLY A 22 31.17 16.40 1.10
N TRP A 23 30.99 15.62 0.02
CA TRP A 23 29.83 15.70 -0.85
C TRP A 23 28.71 14.83 -0.31
N ARG A 24 27.54 15.43 -0.08
CA ARG A 24 26.35 14.71 0.38
C ARG A 24 25.42 14.50 -0.80
N MET A 25 25.10 13.24 -1.09
CA MET A 25 24.22 12.87 -2.19
C MET A 25 23.13 11.93 -1.68
N LEU A 26 21.90 12.11 -2.17
CA LEU A 26 20.83 11.17 -1.89
C LEU A 26 21.12 9.80 -2.52
N VAL A 27 20.71 8.75 -1.82
CA VAL A 27 20.76 7.39 -2.40
C VAL A 27 19.69 7.27 -3.47
N ARG A 28 20.05 6.70 -4.62
CA ARG A 28 19.16 6.47 -5.75
C ARG A 28 19.01 4.98 -6.01
N TRP A 29 17.84 4.59 -6.51
CA TRP A 29 17.52 3.25 -6.95
C TRP A 29 17.93 3.08 -8.42
N VAL A 30 18.37 1.87 -8.76
CA VAL A 30 18.68 1.46 -10.13
C VAL A 30 17.94 0.16 -10.42
N ASP A 31 17.22 0.14 -11.54
CA ASP A 31 16.49 -1.06 -11.93
C ASP A 31 17.40 -2.20 -12.42
N GLY A 32 17.11 -3.38 -11.88
CA GLY A 32 17.88 -4.60 -12.11
C GLY A 32 19.30 -4.54 -11.52
N ARG A 33 20.06 -5.63 -11.71
CA ARG A 33 21.43 -5.73 -11.18
C ARG A 33 22.42 -4.90 -12.01
N PRO A 34 23.13 -3.90 -11.43
CA PRO A 34 24.14 -3.13 -12.14
C PRO A 34 25.20 -4.01 -12.79
N ARG A 35 25.75 -3.58 -13.93
CA ARG A 35 26.89 -4.26 -14.57
C ARG A 35 28.18 -3.69 -14.02
N LYS A 36 29.21 -4.52 -13.87
CA LYS A 36 30.56 -4.01 -13.58
C LYS A 36 31.11 -3.27 -14.79
N SER A 37 31.82 -2.18 -14.56
CA SER A 37 32.58 -1.46 -15.59
C SER A 37 34.03 -1.36 -15.14
N SER A 38 34.97 -1.51 -16.08
CA SER A 38 36.41 -1.51 -15.76
C SER A 38 36.95 -0.12 -15.39
N TRP A 39 36.20 0.95 -15.64
CA TRP A 39 36.62 2.34 -15.39
C TRP A 39 35.83 3.02 -14.27
N SER A 40 34.49 2.97 -14.33
CA SER A 40 33.61 3.61 -13.33
C SER A 40 33.19 2.69 -12.19
N GLY A 41 33.71 1.46 -12.13
CA GLY A 41 33.32 0.41 -11.19
C GLY A 41 31.97 -0.23 -11.53
N LEU A 42 30.91 0.58 -11.63
CA LEU A 42 29.57 0.16 -12.03
C LEU A 42 29.10 0.95 -13.27
N SER A 43 28.41 0.25 -14.17
CA SER A 43 27.68 0.82 -15.31
C SER A 43 26.18 0.73 -15.05
N PHE A 44 25.54 1.88 -15.25
CA PHE A 44 24.10 2.06 -15.21
C PHE A 44 23.51 2.33 -16.60
N ASP A 45 24.27 2.07 -17.66
CA ASP A 45 23.84 2.33 -19.03
C ASP A 45 22.57 1.52 -19.38
N GLY A 46 21.61 2.19 -20.03
CA GLY A 46 20.29 1.66 -20.34
C GLY A 46 19.40 1.35 -19.12
N ARG A 47 19.75 1.80 -17.90
CA ARG A 47 18.94 1.56 -16.69
C ARG A 47 18.32 2.84 -16.18
N GLU A 48 17.06 2.73 -15.80
CA GLU A 48 16.37 3.81 -15.12
C GLU A 48 16.96 4.01 -13.72
N ARG A 49 17.12 5.29 -13.37
CA ARG A 49 17.63 5.75 -12.08
C ARG A 49 16.55 6.58 -11.43
N SER A 50 15.99 6.05 -10.36
CA SER A 50 14.91 6.71 -9.64
C SER A 50 15.41 7.16 -8.28
N ASP A 51 14.93 8.30 -7.82
CA ASP A 51 15.20 8.70 -6.44
C ASP A 51 14.44 7.81 -5.47
N ILE A 52 14.91 7.79 -4.22
CA ILE A 52 14.31 7.02 -3.14
C ILE A 52 13.72 7.99 -2.11
N SER A 53 12.46 7.77 -1.75
CA SER A 53 11.84 8.34 -0.55
C SER A 53 11.87 7.32 0.59
N SER A 54 11.88 7.78 1.84
CA SER A 54 11.89 6.89 2.99
C SER A 54 11.02 7.34 4.15
N LEU A 55 10.50 6.35 4.88
CA LEU A 55 9.82 6.54 6.15
C LEU A 55 10.58 5.76 7.23
N ARG A 56 10.90 6.41 8.36
CA ARG A 56 11.57 5.82 9.51
C ARG A 56 10.64 5.78 10.72
N CYS A 57 10.56 4.63 11.37
CA CYS A 57 9.87 4.52 12.64
C CYS A 57 10.66 5.22 13.76
N ASP A 58 10.01 6.12 14.49
CA ASP A 58 10.60 6.83 15.64
C ASP A 58 10.86 5.91 16.84
N THR A 59 10.15 4.78 16.90
CA THR A 59 10.15 3.86 18.04
C THR A 59 11.18 2.74 17.87
N CYS A 60 11.12 1.98 16.76
CA CYS A 60 12.00 0.82 16.55
C CYS A 60 13.06 1.02 15.46
N GLY A 61 13.05 2.15 14.74
CA GLY A 61 14.03 2.45 13.71
C GLY A 61 13.86 1.71 12.37
N PHE A 62 12.78 0.93 12.18
CA PHE A 62 12.46 0.34 10.88
C PHE A 62 12.37 1.42 9.80
N ILE A 63 12.98 1.17 8.64
CA ILE A 63 12.96 2.08 7.49
C ILE A 63 12.30 1.38 6.30
N GLU A 64 11.32 2.06 5.70
CA GLU A 64 10.68 1.65 4.46
C GLU A 64 11.16 2.57 3.32
N LEU A 65 11.58 1.98 2.20
CA LEU A 65 12.15 2.69 1.05
C LEU A 65 11.26 2.50 -0.18
N TYR A 66 11.07 3.57 -0.95
CA TYR A 66 10.23 3.56 -2.16
C TYR A 66 10.99 4.19 -3.32
N ALA A 67 11.12 3.46 -4.43
CA ALA A 67 11.73 3.95 -5.67
C ALA A 67 10.69 4.62 -6.58
N GLY A 68 11.12 5.63 -7.35
CA GLY A 68 10.27 6.29 -8.36
C GLY A 68 9.64 7.60 -7.92
N ASN A 69 9.81 7.97 -6.64
CA ASN A 69 9.07 9.07 -6.01
C ASN A 69 10.02 10.11 -5.38
N GLY A 70 11.08 10.50 -6.09
CA GLY A 70 11.73 11.84 -6.02
C GLY A 70 11.84 12.55 -4.67
N ALA A 71 13.01 13.05 -4.28
CA ALA A 71 13.11 14.05 -3.20
C ALA A 71 12.38 15.40 -3.48
N GLY A 72 11.70 15.50 -4.63
CA GLY A 72 10.79 16.58 -5.00
C GLY A 72 9.37 16.12 -5.36
N ALA A 73 9.01 14.85 -5.14
CA ALA A 73 7.62 14.42 -5.19
C ALA A 73 6.96 14.80 -3.87
N ASP A 74 5.83 15.50 -3.93
CA ASP A 74 5.04 15.87 -2.76
C ASP A 74 4.76 14.62 -1.89
N TYR A 75 5.43 14.54 -0.73
CA TYR A 75 5.29 13.44 0.23
C TYR A 75 3.84 13.28 0.73
N GLY A 76 3.03 14.36 0.67
CA GLY A 76 1.59 14.31 0.91
C GLY A 76 0.86 13.40 -0.07
N THR A 77 1.22 13.45 -1.36
CA THR A 77 0.65 12.58 -2.39
C THR A 77 0.95 11.10 -2.12
N MET A 78 2.08 10.79 -1.51
CA MET A 78 2.49 9.43 -1.18
C MET A 78 1.75 8.86 0.04
N HIS A 79 1.61 9.65 1.12
CA HIS A 79 0.75 9.28 2.26
C HIS A 79 -0.70 9.08 1.82
N LEU A 80 -1.22 9.99 0.99
CA LEU A 80 -2.55 9.85 0.40
C LEU A 80 -2.69 8.59 -0.45
N ARG A 81 -1.66 8.19 -1.20
CA ARG A 81 -1.71 6.96 -2.02
C ARG A 81 -1.71 5.71 -1.15
N ALA A 82 -0.86 5.65 -0.13
CA ALA A 82 -0.84 4.53 0.82
C ALA A 82 -2.17 4.43 1.59
N GLU A 83 -2.73 5.56 2.01
CA GLU A 83 -4.03 5.62 2.69
C GLU A 83 -5.17 5.21 1.76
N ASN A 84 -5.14 5.61 0.48
CA ASN A 84 -6.10 5.15 -0.52
C ASN A 84 -6.07 3.63 -0.70
N GLU A 85 -4.90 3.00 -0.76
CA GLU A 85 -4.80 1.54 -0.86
C GLU A 85 -5.33 0.84 0.40
N ARG A 86 -5.05 1.37 1.59
CA ARG A 86 -5.64 0.88 2.84
C ARG A 86 -7.17 1.01 2.84
N LEU A 87 -7.68 2.19 2.49
CA LEU A 87 -9.12 2.46 2.42
C LEU A 87 -9.82 1.56 1.40
N LYS A 88 -9.19 1.25 0.26
CA LYS A 88 -9.73 0.29 -0.72
C LYS A 88 -9.87 -1.11 -0.13
N LEU A 89 -8.89 -1.58 0.64
CA LEU A 89 -8.95 -2.89 1.30
C LEU A 89 -10.03 -2.92 2.40
N GLU A 90 -10.13 -1.85 3.19
CA GLU A 90 -11.18 -1.71 4.21
C GLU A 90 -12.57 -1.65 3.57
N MET A 91 -12.73 -0.88 2.50
CA MET A 91 -13.97 -0.79 1.72
C MET A 91 -14.36 -2.16 1.15
N ALA A 92 -13.41 -2.91 0.59
CA ALA A 92 -13.67 -4.26 0.08
C ALA A 92 -14.22 -5.19 1.18
N ARG A 93 -13.64 -5.13 2.39
CA ARG A 93 -14.13 -5.90 3.55
C ARG A 93 -15.53 -5.45 3.99
N VAL A 94 -15.80 -4.15 4.01
CA VAL A 94 -17.13 -3.62 4.36
C VAL A 94 -18.17 -4.09 3.34
N MET A 95 -17.87 -3.98 2.04
CA MET A 95 -18.77 -4.42 0.97
C MET A 95 -19.07 -5.92 1.04
N ASP A 96 -18.08 -6.75 1.33
CA ASP A 96 -18.29 -8.20 1.50
C ASP A 96 -19.25 -8.52 2.67
N ARG A 97 -19.11 -7.79 3.77
CA ARG A 97 -20.02 -7.91 4.92
C ARG A 97 -21.42 -7.42 4.60
N VAL A 98 -21.56 -6.30 3.89
CA VAL A 98 -22.87 -5.77 3.46
C VAL A 98 -23.57 -6.80 2.59
N LYS A 99 -22.88 -7.37 1.59
CA LYS A 99 -23.42 -8.44 0.74
C LYS A 99 -23.91 -9.66 1.54
N THR A 100 -23.16 -10.07 2.56
CA THR A 100 -23.56 -11.16 3.44
C THR A 100 -24.82 -10.81 4.23
N LEU A 101 -24.91 -9.59 4.75
CA LEU A 101 -26.09 -9.11 5.48
C LEU A 101 -27.33 -9.00 4.59
N GLU A 102 -27.18 -8.48 3.37
CA GLU A 102 -28.25 -8.42 2.37
C GLU A 102 -28.82 -9.82 2.08
N ARG A 103 -27.94 -10.82 1.93
CA ARG A 103 -28.37 -12.21 1.74
C ARG A 103 -29.13 -12.75 2.96
N ILE A 104 -28.63 -12.50 4.18
CA ILE A 104 -29.31 -12.94 5.42
C ILE A 104 -30.67 -12.26 5.60
N ALA A 105 -30.81 -11.00 5.17
CA ALA A 105 -32.07 -10.29 5.27
C ALA A 105 -33.10 -10.78 4.23
N THR A 106 -32.65 -11.09 3.01
CA THR A 106 -33.53 -11.46 1.89
C THR A 106 -33.89 -12.95 1.85
N ASP A 107 -32.95 -13.86 2.15
CA ASP A 107 -33.16 -15.32 2.05
C ASP A 107 -34.33 -15.83 2.93
N PRO A 108 -34.49 -15.42 4.20
CA PRO A 108 -35.61 -15.86 5.03
C PRO A 108 -36.94 -15.26 4.56
N ALA A 109 -36.95 -13.99 4.14
CA ALA A 109 -38.17 -13.32 3.70
C ALA A 109 -38.74 -13.97 2.44
N GLU A 110 -37.90 -14.26 1.44
CA GLU A 110 -38.33 -14.99 0.25
C GLU A 110 -38.78 -16.42 0.56
N ARG A 111 -38.11 -17.10 1.49
CA ARG A 111 -38.47 -18.46 1.87
C ARG A 111 -39.84 -18.49 2.55
N THR A 112 -40.05 -17.63 3.53
CA THR A 112 -41.33 -17.53 4.24
C THR A 112 -42.45 -17.12 3.29
N ALA A 113 -42.22 -16.19 2.37
CA ALA A 113 -43.21 -15.80 1.37
C ALA A 113 -43.65 -17.00 0.49
N ARG A 114 -42.68 -17.79 0.02
CA ARG A 114 -42.95 -19.02 -0.75
C ARG A 114 -43.71 -20.07 0.06
N GLU A 115 -43.29 -20.32 1.30
CA GLU A 115 -43.99 -21.26 2.19
C GLU A 115 -45.45 -20.85 2.43
N ILE A 116 -45.74 -19.55 2.54
CA ILE A 116 -47.10 -19.03 2.68
C ILE A 116 -47.92 -19.30 1.41
N GLU A 117 -47.37 -19.06 0.23
CA GLU A 117 -48.05 -19.31 -1.04
C GLU A 117 -48.38 -20.81 -1.23
N ASP A 118 -47.42 -21.70 -0.95
CA ASP A 118 -47.62 -23.15 -1.01
C ASP A 118 -48.74 -23.64 -0.07
N LEU A 119 -48.86 -23.04 1.13
CA LEU A 119 -49.93 -23.37 2.06
C LEU A 119 -51.29 -22.88 1.54
N ARG A 120 -51.34 -21.68 0.97
CA ARG A 120 -52.57 -21.12 0.39
C ARG A 120 -53.09 -21.90 -0.80
N ASP A 121 -52.20 -22.47 -1.62
CA ASP A 121 -52.58 -23.27 -2.78
C ASP A 121 -53.05 -24.69 -2.39
N LYS A 122 -52.59 -25.24 -1.25
CA LYS A 122 -53.06 -26.53 -0.72
C LYS A 122 -54.44 -26.48 -0.09
N ASP A 123 -54.83 -25.33 0.44
CA ASP A 123 -56.13 -25.11 1.09
C ASP A 123 -57.26 -24.73 0.10
N ARG A 124 -56.98 -24.69 -1.20
CA ARG A 124 -57.91 -24.35 -2.28
C ARG A 124 -58.33 -25.57 -3.10
#